data_AF-A0A3D4UPB8-F1
#
_entry.id   AF-A0A3D4UPB8-F1
#
_cell.length_a   1.000
_cell.length_b   1.000
_cell.length_c   1.000
_cell.angle_alpha   90.00
_cell.angle_beta   90.00
_cell.angle_gamma   90.00
#
_symmetry.space_group_name_H-M   'P 1'
#
loop_
_entity.id
_entity.type
_entity.pdbx_description
1 polymer ?
#
loop_
_entity_poly.entity_id
_entity_poly.type
_entity_poly.pdbx_seq_one_letter_code
_entity_poly.pdbx_strand_id
1 'polypeptide(L)'
;MTADGQTDSQRAYGNDCFGFGTFPGQYGMALLVHPKLQIRADQIRTFQQFLWKDLPGHTAPMNEDGTPWYSDEEWDAMRLASKNFADVPIQLPNGTVLHALISHPTPPAFDGPERRNVLRNHDEIALIRAYIDGEPALYDDAGKTGGLKLDANFVILGDLNCDPADGSGVDMTMFSQLFSSDLIADDTHPASSIRVEKLDRTDTARFGLRVDYVLPSSGITVTETGVWRDPGDADQFPSDHFPVWAEVIVP
;
A
#
# COMPACT_ATOMS: atom_id res chain seq x y z
N MET A 1 -0.34 -24.07 -12.89
CA MET A 1 -1.48 -23.24 -12.40
C MET A 1 -2.24 -24.06 -11.39
N THR A 2 -2.39 -23.73 -10.11
CA THR A 2 -1.79 -22.75 -9.19
C THR A 2 -2.41 -23.20 -7.87
N ALA A 3 -1.65 -23.95 -7.07
CA ALA A 3 -2.11 -24.43 -5.78
C ALA A 3 -0.95 -24.36 -4.79
N ASP A 4 -0.39 -23.16 -4.65
CA ASP A 4 0.47 -22.84 -3.52
C ASP A 4 -0.43 -22.29 -2.40
N GLY A 5 -1.39 -23.12 -1.98
CA GLY A 5 -2.09 -22.93 -0.72
C GLY A 5 -1.13 -23.33 0.40
N GLN A 6 -0.83 -22.39 1.31
CA GLN A 6 -0.04 -22.70 2.51
C GLN A 6 -0.69 -23.88 3.27
N THR A 7 0.13 -24.77 3.83
CA THR A 7 -0.36 -25.87 4.69
C THR A 7 -0.84 -25.34 6.05
N ASP A 8 -1.69 -26.08 6.76
CA ASP A 8 -2.12 -25.73 8.11
C ASP A 8 -0.95 -25.50 9.08
N SER A 9 0.13 -26.28 8.91
CA SER A 9 1.36 -26.12 9.67
C SER A 9 2.14 -24.83 9.35
N GLN A 10 2.06 -24.31 8.12
CA GLN A 10 2.67 -23.05 7.72
C GLN A 10 1.86 -21.85 8.23
N ARG A 11 0.53 -21.94 8.19
CA ARG A 11 -0.38 -20.95 8.82
C ARG A 11 -0.11 -20.79 10.32
N ALA A 12 0.20 -21.89 11.01
CA ALA A 12 0.43 -21.91 12.46
C ALA A 12 1.70 -21.17 12.93
N TYR A 13 2.64 -20.87 12.03
CA TYR A 13 3.96 -20.32 12.42
C TYR A 13 4.22 -18.89 11.92
N GLY A 14 3.37 -18.34 11.05
CA GLY A 14 3.65 -17.11 10.33
C GLY A 14 2.51 -16.11 10.28
N ASN A 15 1.44 -16.26 11.06
CA ASN A 15 0.29 -15.35 11.03
C ASN A 15 0.02 -14.90 12.47
N ASP A 16 0.40 -13.69 12.84
CA ASP A 16 0.26 -13.15 14.20
C ASP A 16 -1.17 -12.71 14.54
N CYS A 17 -2.14 -13.25 13.79
CA CYS A 17 -3.55 -12.88 13.72
C CYS A 17 -3.84 -11.54 13.02
N PHE A 18 -2.86 -10.66 12.81
CA PHE A 18 -3.05 -9.38 12.12
C PHE A 18 -2.37 -9.33 10.76
N GLY A 19 -1.21 -9.96 10.58
CA GLY A 19 -0.45 -9.97 9.34
C GLY A 19 0.42 -11.22 9.22
N PHE A 20 0.92 -11.46 8.01
CA PHE A 20 1.81 -12.58 7.76
C PHE A 20 3.28 -12.20 7.97
N GLY A 21 4.00 -13.01 8.74
CA GLY A 21 5.44 -12.99 8.97
C GLY A 21 5.86 -14.13 9.89
N THR A 22 6.93 -14.85 9.54
CA THR A 22 7.53 -15.96 10.30
C THR A 22 8.45 -15.49 11.43
N PHE A 23 8.78 -14.20 11.48
CA PHE A 23 9.48 -13.54 12.58
C PHE A 23 9.08 -12.06 12.65
N PRO A 24 9.23 -11.39 13.81
CA PRO A 24 8.87 -9.99 13.97
C PRO A 24 9.58 -9.09 12.95
N GLY A 25 8.80 -8.28 12.23
CA GLY A 25 9.31 -7.33 11.24
C GLY A 25 9.55 -7.91 9.85
N GLN A 26 9.30 -9.20 9.60
CA GLN A 26 9.27 -9.72 8.23
C GLN A 26 8.24 -8.95 7.39
N TYR A 27 8.64 -8.52 6.18
CA TYR A 27 7.86 -7.63 5.30
C TYR A 27 7.57 -6.23 5.85
N GLY A 28 8.21 -5.84 6.95
CA GLY A 28 8.14 -4.48 7.47
C GLY A 28 8.72 -3.46 6.48
N MET A 29 8.36 -2.20 6.66
CA MET A 29 8.81 -1.10 5.82
C MET A 29 9.90 -0.28 6.52
N ALA A 30 10.81 0.29 5.73
CA ALA A 30 11.74 1.31 6.17
C ALA A 30 11.71 2.47 5.18
N LEU A 31 11.72 3.70 5.71
CA LEU A 31 11.85 4.92 4.91
C LEU A 31 13.25 5.49 5.10
N LEU A 32 14.01 5.56 4.00
CA LEU A 32 15.35 6.16 3.98
C LEU A 32 15.24 7.57 3.42
N VAL A 33 15.62 8.56 4.23
CA VAL A 33 15.53 9.98 3.87
C VAL A 33 16.93 10.57 3.73
N HIS A 34 17.18 11.26 2.62
CA HIS A 34 18.46 11.91 2.38
C HIS A 34 18.77 12.92 3.50
N PRO A 35 19.99 13.00 4.04
CA PRO A 35 20.35 13.84 5.20
C PRO A 35 20.24 15.37 4.98
N LYS A 36 19.90 15.80 3.76
CA LYS A 36 19.60 17.21 3.44
C LYS A 36 18.14 17.56 3.70
N LEU A 37 17.29 16.57 3.90
CA LEU A 37 15.87 16.71 4.21
C LEU A 37 15.68 16.45 5.70
N GLN A 38 14.63 17.03 6.28
CA GLN A 38 14.36 16.91 7.71
C GLN A 38 13.04 16.19 7.93
N ILE A 39 13.08 15.03 8.60
CA ILE A 39 11.87 14.36 9.08
C ILE A 39 11.30 15.17 10.26
N ARG A 40 10.02 15.54 10.20
CA ARG A 40 9.29 16.14 11.33
C ARG A 40 8.72 15.04 12.21
N ALA A 41 9.60 14.45 13.02
CA ALA A 41 9.30 13.23 13.77
C ALA A 41 8.11 13.37 14.75
N ASP A 42 7.89 14.56 15.29
CA ASP A 42 6.78 14.91 16.18
C ASP A 42 5.42 14.98 15.46
N GLN A 43 5.42 14.96 14.13
CA GLN A 43 4.23 15.06 13.28
C GLN A 43 3.92 13.76 12.53
N ILE A 44 4.70 12.70 12.76
CA ILE A 44 4.45 11.38 12.18
C ILE A 44 3.11 10.85 12.71
N ARG A 45 2.29 10.33 11.79
CA ARG A 45 1.05 9.63 12.12
C ARG A 45 1.15 8.20 11.64
N THR A 46 0.74 7.26 12.49
CA THR A 46 0.68 5.83 12.15
C THR A 46 -0.72 5.32 12.40
N PHE A 47 -1.16 4.36 11.60
CA PHE A 47 -2.52 3.82 11.63
C PHE A 47 -2.51 2.31 11.91
N GLN A 48 -1.52 1.85 12.68
CA GLN A 48 -1.35 0.42 12.96
C GLN A 48 -2.54 -0.15 13.75
N GLN A 49 -3.12 0.65 14.66
CA GLN A 49 -4.22 0.26 15.54
C GLN A 49 -5.60 0.66 15.01
N PHE A 50 -5.68 1.29 13.83
CA PHE A 50 -6.96 1.67 13.23
C PHE A 50 -7.78 0.41 12.92
N LEU A 51 -9.04 0.38 13.37
CA LEU A 51 -9.90 -0.80 13.24
C LEU A 51 -10.54 -0.86 11.85
N TRP A 52 -10.63 -2.06 11.29
CA TRP A 52 -11.21 -2.28 9.96
C TRP A 52 -12.66 -1.80 9.89
N LYS A 53 -13.46 -2.17 10.88
CA LYS A 53 -14.87 -1.74 10.99
C LYS A 53 -15.08 -0.22 11.07
N ASP A 54 -14.04 0.54 11.45
CA ASP A 54 -14.13 1.99 11.64
C ASP A 54 -13.82 2.76 10.34
N LEU A 55 -13.35 2.07 9.28
CA LEU A 55 -13.26 2.66 7.95
C LEU A 55 -14.68 2.91 7.40
N PRO A 56 -15.02 4.14 6.99
CA PRO A 56 -16.29 4.41 6.31
C PRO A 56 -16.43 3.58 5.04
N GLY A 57 -17.52 2.83 4.93
CA GLY A 57 -17.77 1.96 3.77
C GLY A 57 -16.94 0.69 3.73
N HIS A 58 -16.36 0.26 4.85
CA HIS A 58 -15.61 -0.99 4.94
C HIS A 58 -16.38 -2.21 4.41
N THR A 59 -15.62 -3.19 3.95
CA THR A 59 -16.09 -4.49 3.47
C THR A 59 -15.81 -5.57 4.52
N ALA A 60 -16.86 -6.11 5.12
CA ALA A 60 -16.74 -7.20 6.09
C ALA A 60 -16.73 -8.56 5.37
N PRO A 61 -15.71 -9.43 5.58
CA PRO A 61 -15.68 -10.77 5.01
C PRO A 61 -16.82 -11.64 5.55
N MET A 62 -17.36 -12.52 4.70
CA MET A 62 -18.50 -13.41 5.00
C MET A 62 -18.16 -14.85 4.60
N ASN A 63 -18.67 -15.83 5.35
CA ASN A 63 -18.65 -17.24 4.95
C ASN A 63 -19.52 -17.51 3.71
N GLU A 64 -19.36 -18.67 3.06
CA GLU A 64 -20.19 -19.08 1.92
C GLU A 64 -21.69 -19.12 2.23
N ASP A 65 -22.06 -19.42 3.47
CA ASP A 65 -23.45 -19.47 3.94
C ASP A 65 -24.03 -18.08 4.27
N GLY A 66 -23.25 -17.01 4.08
CA GLY A 66 -23.62 -15.62 4.35
C GLY A 66 -23.51 -15.21 5.80
N THR A 67 -23.01 -16.06 6.69
CA THR A 67 -22.71 -15.68 8.08
C THR A 67 -21.40 -14.86 8.16
N PRO A 68 -21.24 -13.97 9.15
CA PRO A 68 -19.99 -13.24 9.35
C PRO A 68 -18.78 -14.16 9.47
N TRP A 69 -17.68 -13.82 8.77
CA TRP A 69 -16.42 -14.56 8.90
C TRP A 69 -15.81 -14.43 10.30
N TYR A 70 -15.87 -13.21 10.85
CA TYR A 70 -15.43 -12.89 12.19
C TYR A 70 -16.60 -12.98 13.16
N SER A 71 -16.35 -13.46 14.37
CA SER A 71 -17.23 -13.17 15.51
C SER A 71 -17.24 -11.67 15.82
N ASP A 72 -18.27 -11.20 16.53
CA ASP A 72 -18.36 -9.79 16.94
C ASP A 72 -17.12 -9.33 17.72
N GLU A 73 -16.60 -10.18 18.62
CA GLU A 73 -15.40 -9.89 19.41
C GLU A 73 -14.13 -9.77 18.54
N GLU A 74 -13.96 -10.66 17.57
CA GLU A 74 -12.83 -10.58 16.64
C GLU A 74 -12.93 -9.36 15.75
N TRP A 75 -14.12 -9.06 15.24
CA TRP A 75 -14.36 -7.89 14.39
C TRP A 75 -14.12 -6.58 15.13
N ASP A 76 -14.50 -6.51 16.40
CA ASP A 76 -14.25 -5.38 17.28
C ASP A 76 -12.77 -5.13 17.56
N ALA A 77 -11.93 -6.16 17.42
CA ALA A 77 -10.48 -6.07 17.63
C ALA A 77 -9.66 -6.03 16.32
N MET A 78 -10.29 -6.26 15.15
CA MET A 78 -9.58 -6.45 13.90
C MET A 78 -9.04 -5.12 13.35
N ARG A 79 -7.71 -4.98 13.36
CA ARG A 79 -7.01 -3.84 12.75
C ARG A 79 -7.08 -3.92 11.24
N LEU A 80 -7.24 -2.77 10.58
CA LEU A 80 -7.26 -2.70 9.12
C LEU A 80 -5.87 -3.02 8.55
N ALA A 81 -4.85 -2.26 8.96
CA ALA A 81 -3.49 -2.46 8.47
C ALA A 81 -2.96 -3.84 8.88
N SER A 82 -2.57 -4.63 7.89
CA SER A 82 -1.88 -5.92 8.05
C SER A 82 -0.42 -5.74 8.46
N LYS A 83 0.17 -4.60 8.10
CA LYS A 83 1.52 -4.18 8.50
C LYS A 83 1.44 -2.82 9.17
N ASN A 84 1.54 -1.74 8.39
CA ASN A 84 1.31 -0.38 8.85
C ASN A 84 0.96 0.53 7.67
N PHE A 85 0.24 1.61 7.94
CA PHE A 85 0.13 2.78 7.08
C PHE A 85 0.65 3.98 7.89
N ALA A 86 1.55 4.76 7.31
CA ALA A 86 2.12 5.91 8.01
C ALA A 86 2.24 7.15 7.11
N ASP A 87 1.95 8.31 7.71
CA ASP A 87 2.25 9.62 7.17
C ASP A 87 3.52 10.15 7.84
N VAL A 88 4.58 10.33 7.06
CA VAL A 88 5.86 10.87 7.51
C VAL A 88 6.12 12.21 6.83
N PRO A 89 5.93 13.35 7.54
CA PRO A 89 6.19 14.66 6.97
C PRO A 89 7.69 14.94 6.87
N ILE A 90 8.16 15.26 5.67
CA ILE A 90 9.55 15.56 5.33
C ILE A 90 9.63 17.02 4.88
N GLN A 91 10.40 17.82 5.60
CA GLN A 91 10.68 19.20 5.23
C GLN A 91 11.82 19.27 4.21
N LEU A 92 11.53 19.92 3.09
CA LEU A 92 12.46 20.21 2.00
C LEU A 92 13.33 21.45 2.33
N PRO A 93 14.44 21.67 1.61
CA PRO A 93 15.34 22.80 1.88
C PRO A 93 14.68 24.18 1.74
N ASN A 94 13.64 24.31 0.91
CA ASN A 94 12.85 25.54 0.74
C ASN A 94 11.80 25.76 1.85
N GLY A 95 11.63 24.80 2.77
CA GLY A 95 10.65 24.85 3.85
C GLY A 95 9.32 24.15 3.55
N THR A 96 9.04 23.79 2.29
CA THR A 96 7.87 23.00 1.91
C THR A 96 7.89 21.65 2.64
N VAL A 97 6.71 21.18 3.07
CA VAL A 97 6.54 19.85 3.66
C VAL A 97 5.99 18.92 2.61
N LEU A 98 6.67 17.80 2.41
CA LEU A 98 6.22 16.67 1.61
C LEU A 98 5.84 15.53 2.55
N HIS A 99 4.58 15.09 2.50
CA HIS A 99 4.10 13.94 3.24
C HIS A 99 4.44 12.65 2.49
N ALA A 100 5.31 11.83 3.06
CA ALA A 100 5.56 10.47 2.56
C ALA A 100 4.52 9.52 3.18
N LEU A 101 3.53 9.14 2.38
CA LEU A 101 2.47 8.21 2.76
C LEU A 101 2.94 6.79 2.42
N ILE A 102 3.51 6.09 3.40
CA ILE A 102 4.08 4.76 3.20
C ILE A 102 3.09 3.66 3.56
N SER A 103 2.90 2.69 2.68
CA SER A 103 1.99 1.56 2.89
C SER A 103 2.53 0.29 2.24
N HIS A 104 2.22 -0.85 2.85
CA HIS A 104 2.46 -2.17 2.29
C HIS A 104 1.29 -3.11 2.66
N PRO A 105 0.11 -2.94 2.01
CA PRO A 105 -1.08 -3.75 2.25
C PRO A 105 -0.85 -5.25 2.10
N THR A 106 -1.83 -6.03 2.53
CA THR A 106 -1.82 -7.48 2.34
C THR A 106 -1.91 -7.83 0.85
N PRO A 107 -1.21 -8.87 0.37
CA PRO A 107 -1.48 -9.44 -0.95
C PRO A 107 -2.94 -9.89 -1.07
N PRO A 108 -3.70 -9.51 -2.14
CA PRO A 108 -5.09 -9.92 -2.35
C PRO A 108 -5.18 -11.37 -2.86
N ALA A 109 -4.61 -12.30 -2.10
CA ALA A 109 -4.49 -13.71 -2.46
C ALA A 109 -4.48 -14.61 -1.21
N PHE A 110 -4.38 -15.92 -1.42
CA PHE A 110 -4.33 -16.94 -0.36
C PHE A 110 -5.58 -17.02 0.53
N ASP A 111 -6.73 -16.66 -0.05
CA ASP A 111 -8.03 -16.67 0.62
C ASP A 111 -8.79 -17.99 0.44
N GLY A 112 -9.69 -18.27 1.38
CA GLY A 112 -10.82 -19.15 1.16
C GLY A 112 -12.00 -18.40 0.52
N PRO A 113 -13.20 -19.00 0.53
CA PRO A 113 -14.40 -18.40 -0.05
C PRO A 113 -14.79 -17.03 0.56
N GLU A 114 -14.30 -16.74 1.76
CA GLU A 114 -14.51 -15.47 2.46
C GLU A 114 -13.79 -14.28 1.82
N ARG A 115 -12.77 -14.53 0.99
CA ARG A 115 -12.01 -13.50 0.27
C ARG A 115 -11.39 -12.43 1.19
N ARG A 116 -10.94 -12.84 2.38
CA ARG A 116 -10.49 -11.95 3.45
C ARG A 116 -9.40 -10.97 3.01
N ASN A 117 -8.32 -11.46 2.42
CA ASN A 117 -7.18 -10.66 2.01
C ASN A 117 -7.50 -9.80 0.79
N VAL A 118 -8.31 -10.29 -0.14
CA VAL A 118 -8.80 -9.49 -1.27
C VAL A 118 -9.58 -8.27 -0.78
N LEU A 119 -10.54 -8.46 0.13
CA LEU A 119 -11.32 -7.37 0.72
C LEU A 119 -10.46 -6.46 1.60
N ARG A 120 -9.53 -7.03 2.36
CA ARG A 120 -8.63 -6.25 3.22
C ARG A 120 -7.65 -5.40 2.42
N ASN A 121 -7.08 -5.91 1.33
CA ASN A 121 -6.22 -5.13 0.43
C ASN A 121 -6.99 -3.92 -0.13
N HIS A 122 -8.23 -4.14 -0.58
CA HIS A 122 -9.10 -3.06 -1.03
C HIS A 122 -9.26 -1.99 0.06
N ASP A 123 -9.61 -2.39 1.28
CA ASP A 123 -9.87 -1.43 2.35
C ASP A 123 -8.59 -0.77 2.91
N GLU A 124 -7.45 -1.47 2.90
CA GLU A 124 -6.15 -0.86 3.21
C GLU A 124 -5.77 0.24 2.19
N ILE A 125 -6.13 0.07 0.92
CA ILE A 125 -5.97 1.12 -0.11
C ILE A 125 -7.05 2.22 0.06
N ALA A 126 -8.29 1.85 0.41
CA ALA A 126 -9.34 2.81 0.68
C ALA A 126 -9.04 3.68 1.93
N LEU A 127 -8.29 3.17 2.91
CA LEU A 127 -7.76 3.97 4.02
C LEU A 127 -6.83 5.09 3.52
N ILE A 128 -5.96 4.80 2.55
CA ILE A 128 -5.10 5.81 1.94
C ILE A 128 -5.96 6.88 1.27
N ARG A 129 -6.99 6.46 0.51
CA ARG A 129 -7.94 7.38 -0.14
C ARG A 129 -8.68 8.25 0.88
N ALA A 130 -9.29 7.65 1.89
CA ALA A 130 -9.98 8.38 2.96
C ALA A 130 -9.03 9.37 3.67
N TYR A 131 -7.76 8.98 3.86
CA TYR A 131 -6.77 9.85 4.47
C TYR A 131 -6.49 11.09 3.63
N ILE A 132 -6.21 10.95 2.33
CA ILE A 132 -5.94 12.10 1.46
C ILE A 132 -7.17 12.97 1.21
N ASP A 133 -8.38 12.39 1.26
CA ASP A 133 -9.66 13.11 1.15
C ASP A 133 -10.02 13.87 2.44
N GLY A 134 -9.20 13.79 3.48
CA GLY A 134 -9.40 14.54 4.71
C GLY A 134 -10.49 13.97 5.62
N GLU A 135 -10.80 12.66 5.51
CA GLU A 135 -11.91 12.01 6.23
C GLU A 135 -11.84 12.28 7.76
N PRO A 136 -12.83 12.98 8.35
CA PRO A 136 -12.80 13.35 9.76
C PRO A 136 -12.89 12.18 10.74
N ALA A 137 -13.46 11.03 10.35
CA ALA A 137 -13.65 9.88 11.21
C ALA A 137 -12.36 9.07 11.50
N LEU A 138 -11.31 9.26 10.70
CA LEU A 138 -10.04 8.54 10.90
C LEU A 138 -9.37 8.96 12.21
N TYR A 139 -8.62 8.05 12.83
CA TYR A 139 -7.79 8.33 13.99
C TYR A 139 -6.45 7.60 13.86
N ASP A 140 -5.38 8.25 14.30
CA ASP A 140 -4.06 7.61 14.36
C ASP A 140 -3.79 6.95 15.71
N ASP A 141 -2.65 6.27 15.82
CA ASP A 141 -2.24 5.55 17.05
C ASP A 141 -1.99 6.48 18.25
N ALA A 142 -1.86 7.79 18.02
CA ALA A 142 -1.78 8.81 19.07
C ALA A 142 -3.15 9.42 19.43
N GLY A 143 -4.23 8.94 18.80
CA GLY A 143 -5.61 9.39 19.02
C GLY A 143 -5.97 10.70 18.32
N LYS A 144 -5.11 11.23 17.43
CA LYS A 144 -5.44 12.42 16.64
C LYS A 144 -6.36 12.03 15.50
N THR A 145 -7.47 12.75 15.40
CA THR A 145 -8.52 12.50 14.41
C THR A 145 -8.34 13.30 13.11
N GLY A 146 -8.99 12.83 12.05
CA GLY A 146 -9.07 13.47 10.74
C GLY A 146 -7.98 13.05 9.76
N GLY A 147 -8.24 13.23 8.47
CA GLY A 147 -7.30 12.96 7.39
C GLY A 147 -6.23 14.03 7.18
N LEU A 148 -5.52 13.93 6.07
CA LEU A 148 -4.56 14.90 5.58
C LEU A 148 -5.29 16.19 5.17
N LYS A 149 -4.58 17.32 5.22
CA LYS A 149 -5.13 18.57 4.67
C LYS A 149 -5.20 18.48 3.15
N LEU A 150 -6.29 18.97 2.57
CA LEU A 150 -6.54 18.91 1.12
C LEU A 150 -5.52 19.68 0.26
N ASP A 151 -4.79 20.63 0.86
CA ASP A 151 -3.74 21.41 0.22
C ASP A 151 -2.32 20.88 0.51
N ALA A 152 -2.18 19.73 1.18
CA ALA A 152 -0.88 19.15 1.49
C ALA A 152 -0.22 18.53 0.24
N ASN A 153 1.09 18.71 0.12
CA ASN A 153 1.89 17.97 -0.85
C ASN A 153 2.19 16.58 -0.29
N PHE A 154 1.87 15.53 -1.03
CA PHE A 154 2.14 14.16 -0.60
C PHE A 154 2.63 13.27 -1.74
N VAL A 155 3.26 12.15 -1.37
CA VAL A 155 3.55 11.04 -2.28
C VAL A 155 3.17 9.74 -1.58
N ILE A 156 2.34 8.92 -2.23
CA ILE A 156 2.05 7.55 -1.80
C ILE A 156 3.19 6.66 -2.30
N LEU A 157 3.79 5.90 -1.40
CA LEU A 157 4.99 5.11 -1.63
C LEU A 157 4.83 3.70 -1.06
N GLY A 158 5.06 2.68 -1.88
CA GLY A 158 5.21 1.31 -1.41
C GLY A 158 4.63 0.24 -2.32
N ASP A 159 4.70 -0.99 -1.84
CA ASP A 159 4.05 -2.16 -2.46
C ASP A 159 2.58 -2.18 -2.05
N LEU A 160 1.69 -1.69 -2.91
CA LEU A 160 0.25 -1.71 -2.68
C LEU A 160 -0.38 -3.08 -2.92
N ASN A 161 0.39 -4.06 -3.42
CA ASN A 161 -0.05 -5.43 -3.71
C ASN A 161 -1.23 -5.55 -4.69
N CYS A 162 -1.63 -4.45 -5.33
CA CYS A 162 -2.76 -4.41 -6.25
C CYS A 162 -2.30 -3.96 -7.62
N ASP A 163 -2.40 -4.86 -8.59
CA ASP A 163 -2.26 -4.53 -10.00
C ASP A 163 -3.51 -3.78 -10.50
N PRO A 164 -3.39 -2.80 -11.39
CA PRO A 164 -4.55 -2.05 -11.86
C PRO A 164 -5.43 -2.82 -12.85
N ALA A 165 -4.96 -3.92 -13.47
CA ALA A 165 -5.69 -4.64 -14.53
C ALA A 165 -5.69 -6.17 -14.39
N ASP A 166 -4.54 -6.79 -14.08
CA ASP A 166 -4.29 -8.22 -14.25
C ASP A 166 -4.22 -9.00 -12.92
N GLY A 167 -4.41 -8.31 -11.79
CA GLY A 167 -4.33 -8.87 -10.45
C GLY A 167 -5.62 -9.49 -9.91
N SER A 168 -5.58 -9.93 -8.65
CA SER A 168 -6.73 -10.50 -7.92
C SER A 168 -7.52 -9.48 -7.08
N GLY A 169 -7.23 -8.18 -7.26
CA GLY A 169 -7.98 -7.11 -6.63
C GLY A 169 -9.46 -7.12 -7.01
N VAL A 170 -10.31 -6.56 -6.15
CA VAL A 170 -11.74 -6.37 -6.42
C VAL A 170 -12.01 -5.00 -6.99
N ASP A 171 -13.13 -4.84 -7.71
CA ASP A 171 -13.70 -3.54 -8.08
C ASP A 171 -12.70 -2.55 -8.68
N MET A 172 -11.70 -3.07 -9.41
CA MET A 172 -10.59 -2.30 -9.95
C MET A 172 -9.97 -1.38 -8.89
N THR A 173 -9.65 -1.89 -7.69
CA THR A 173 -9.24 -1.13 -6.48
C THR A 173 -8.34 0.08 -6.79
N MET A 174 -7.27 -0.11 -7.58
CA MET A 174 -6.36 0.97 -7.93
C MET A 174 -7.07 2.13 -8.64
N PHE A 175 -7.98 1.85 -9.57
CA PHE A 175 -8.78 2.86 -10.25
C PHE A 175 -9.86 3.45 -9.35
N SER A 176 -10.63 2.61 -8.66
CA SER A 176 -11.76 3.08 -7.84
C SER A 176 -11.30 3.91 -6.64
N GLN A 177 -10.16 3.57 -6.03
CA GLN A 177 -9.66 4.27 -4.84
C GLN A 177 -8.63 5.35 -5.16
N LEU A 178 -7.63 5.08 -5.99
CA LEU A 178 -6.49 6.00 -6.16
C LEU A 178 -6.53 6.75 -7.49
N PHE A 179 -6.54 6.08 -8.64
CA PHE A 179 -6.42 6.75 -9.94
C PHE A 179 -7.64 7.60 -10.34
N SER A 180 -8.76 7.48 -9.63
CA SER A 180 -9.93 8.35 -9.79
C SER A 180 -9.90 9.62 -8.92
N SER A 181 -8.90 9.78 -8.06
CA SER A 181 -8.81 10.95 -7.16
C SER A 181 -8.17 12.15 -7.87
N ASP A 182 -8.86 13.29 -7.88
CA ASP A 182 -8.34 14.57 -8.38
C ASP A 182 -7.16 15.12 -7.51
N LEU A 183 -6.94 14.54 -6.33
CA LEU A 183 -5.84 14.91 -5.44
C LEU A 183 -4.53 14.20 -5.80
N ILE A 184 -4.57 13.17 -6.65
CA ILE A 184 -3.40 12.42 -7.10
C ILE A 184 -3.06 12.87 -8.53
N ALA A 185 -1.76 12.99 -8.82
CA ALA A 185 -1.30 13.27 -10.18
C ALA A 185 -1.65 12.11 -11.12
N ASP A 186 -1.87 12.42 -12.40
CA ASP A 186 -2.12 11.40 -13.40
C ASP A 186 -1.01 10.34 -13.40
N ASP A 187 -1.42 9.07 -13.50
CA ASP A 187 -0.49 7.95 -13.50
C ASP A 187 0.46 8.05 -14.71
N THR A 188 1.75 8.20 -14.43
CA THR A 188 2.80 8.30 -15.45
C THR A 188 3.17 6.97 -16.08
N HIS A 189 2.61 5.86 -15.58
CA HIS A 189 2.90 4.48 -16.01
C HIS A 189 4.41 4.19 -16.01
N PRO A 190 5.07 4.17 -14.83
CA PRO A 190 6.50 3.89 -14.73
C PRO A 190 6.85 2.60 -15.48
N ALA A 191 7.90 2.65 -16.30
CA ALA A 191 8.27 1.54 -17.17
C ALA A 191 9.77 1.32 -17.19
N SER A 192 10.19 0.08 -17.45
CA SER A 192 11.58 -0.27 -17.73
C SER A 192 11.87 -0.22 -19.24
N SER A 193 13.09 0.17 -19.58
CA SER A 193 13.65 -0.01 -20.93
C SER A 193 14.24 -1.41 -21.13
N ILE A 194 14.47 -2.15 -20.04
CA ILE A 194 15.02 -3.51 -20.06
C ILE A 194 13.88 -4.51 -20.17
N ARG A 195 13.95 -5.33 -21.21
CA ARG A 195 12.99 -6.40 -21.46
C ARG A 195 13.41 -7.65 -20.73
N VAL A 196 12.45 -8.26 -20.04
CA VAL A 196 12.57 -9.56 -19.40
C VAL A 196 11.48 -10.44 -20.01
N GLU A 197 11.79 -11.70 -20.30
CA GLU A 197 10.80 -12.61 -20.86
C GLU A 197 9.59 -12.73 -19.91
N LYS A 198 8.37 -12.67 -20.46
CA LYS A 198 7.09 -12.78 -19.72
C LYS A 198 6.75 -11.61 -18.79
N LEU A 199 7.55 -10.55 -18.75
CA LEU A 199 7.21 -9.32 -18.04
C LEU A 199 6.90 -8.20 -19.01
N ASP A 200 5.78 -7.53 -18.78
CA ASP A 200 5.49 -6.25 -19.41
C ASP A 200 6.44 -5.17 -18.89
N ARG A 201 6.50 -4.03 -19.59
CA ARG A 201 7.44 -2.96 -19.24
C ARG A 201 7.10 -2.29 -17.91
N THR A 202 5.83 -2.33 -17.52
CA THR A 202 5.28 -1.71 -16.31
C THR A 202 5.30 -2.63 -15.09
N ASP A 203 5.58 -3.92 -15.28
CA ASP A 203 5.61 -4.87 -14.16
C ASP A 203 6.72 -4.51 -13.18
N THR A 204 6.33 -4.43 -11.91
CA THR A 204 7.23 -4.07 -10.81
C THR A 204 7.68 -5.31 -10.05
N ALA A 205 7.17 -6.49 -10.40
CA ALA A 205 7.60 -7.74 -9.79
C ALA A 205 7.82 -8.87 -10.81
N ARG A 206 8.66 -9.84 -10.43
CA ARG A 206 9.03 -11.02 -11.23
C ARG A 206 7.86 -11.95 -11.54
N PHE A 207 6.75 -11.80 -10.81
CA PHE A 207 5.52 -12.54 -11.05
C PHE A 207 4.57 -11.86 -12.08
N GLY A 208 5.02 -10.79 -12.75
CA GLY A 208 4.30 -10.21 -13.88
C GLY A 208 3.13 -9.32 -13.50
N LEU A 209 3.27 -8.56 -12.41
CA LEU A 209 2.29 -7.58 -11.96
C LEU A 209 2.97 -6.26 -11.61
N ARG A 210 2.21 -5.16 -11.70
CA ARG A 210 2.54 -3.84 -11.20
C ARG A 210 1.91 -3.65 -9.82
N VAL A 211 2.68 -3.87 -8.78
CA VAL A 211 2.21 -3.79 -7.38
C VAL A 211 2.90 -2.69 -6.58
N ASP A 212 4.00 -2.14 -7.08
CA ASP A 212 4.79 -1.11 -6.42
C ASP A 212 4.54 0.27 -7.04
N TYR A 213 4.39 1.29 -6.19
CA TYR A 213 3.90 2.60 -6.62
C TYR A 213 4.66 3.77 -5.99
N VAL A 214 4.78 4.83 -6.80
CA VAL A 214 5.15 6.19 -6.40
C VAL A 214 4.09 7.12 -7.01
N LEU A 215 3.13 7.58 -6.19
CA LEU A 215 1.99 8.39 -6.65
C LEU A 215 2.01 9.75 -5.96
N PRO A 216 2.52 10.80 -6.63
CA PRO A 216 2.52 12.16 -6.11
C PRO A 216 1.12 12.79 -6.11
N SER A 217 0.88 13.75 -5.23
CA SER A 217 -0.31 14.60 -5.25
C SER A 217 -0.37 15.48 -6.51
N SER A 218 -1.56 15.87 -6.95
CA SER A 218 -1.78 16.58 -8.24
C SER A 218 -1.08 17.94 -8.38
N GLY A 219 -0.65 18.56 -7.28
CA GLY A 219 0.17 19.77 -7.29
C GLY A 219 1.67 19.54 -7.60
N ILE A 220 2.15 18.29 -7.54
CA ILE A 220 3.55 17.93 -7.77
C ILE A 220 3.77 17.65 -9.25
N THR A 221 4.80 18.26 -9.83
CA THR A 221 5.18 17.98 -11.23
C THR A 221 6.09 16.77 -11.28
N VAL A 222 5.73 15.76 -12.07
CA VAL A 222 6.55 14.57 -12.32
C VAL A 222 7.37 14.79 -13.60
N THR A 223 8.69 14.73 -13.49
CA THR A 223 9.60 14.96 -14.63
C THR A 223 10.02 13.66 -15.30
N GLU A 224 10.28 12.62 -14.52
CA GLU A 224 10.65 11.30 -15.01
C GLU A 224 10.14 10.21 -14.06
N THR A 225 9.89 9.02 -14.58
CA THR A 225 9.57 7.82 -13.78
C THR A 225 10.16 6.57 -14.41
N GLY A 226 10.30 5.50 -13.64
CA GLY A 226 10.72 4.23 -14.19
C GLY A 226 10.65 3.05 -13.22
N VAL A 227 10.83 1.87 -13.81
CA VAL A 227 11.06 0.61 -13.09
C VAL A 227 12.52 0.22 -13.30
N TRP A 228 13.28 0.19 -12.22
CA TRP A 228 14.69 -0.16 -12.25
C TRP A 228 14.86 -1.68 -12.31
N ARG A 229 15.34 -2.18 -13.45
CA ARG A 229 15.74 -3.57 -13.66
C ARG A 229 17.25 -3.58 -13.90
N ASP A 230 17.94 -4.61 -13.42
CA ASP A 230 19.36 -4.80 -13.74
C ASP A 230 19.48 -5.38 -15.17
N PRO A 231 20.36 -4.85 -16.04
CA PRO A 231 20.68 -5.48 -17.33
C PRO A 231 21.34 -6.87 -17.19
N GLY A 232 21.94 -7.18 -16.05
CA GLY A 232 22.42 -8.51 -15.71
C GLY A 232 21.27 -9.36 -15.19
N ASP A 233 20.89 -10.36 -15.98
CA ASP A 233 19.95 -11.45 -15.69
C ASP A 233 18.97 -11.17 -14.54
N ALA A 234 17.73 -10.76 -14.86
CA ALA A 234 16.69 -10.43 -13.88
C ALA A 234 16.47 -11.55 -12.83
N ASP A 235 16.92 -12.78 -13.13
CA ASP A 235 16.94 -13.88 -12.19
C ASP A 235 17.87 -13.71 -10.98
N GLN A 236 18.85 -12.82 -11.06
CA GLN A 236 19.83 -12.50 -10.02
C GLN A 236 19.47 -11.26 -9.19
N PHE A 237 18.35 -10.60 -9.47
CA PHE A 237 17.91 -9.46 -8.65
C PHE A 237 17.66 -9.95 -7.20
N PRO A 238 18.14 -9.22 -6.16
CA PRO A 238 18.09 -9.68 -4.77
C PRO A 238 16.68 -9.70 -4.18
N SER A 239 15.67 -9.32 -4.96
CA SER A 239 14.25 -9.32 -4.61
C SER A 239 13.43 -9.84 -5.79
N ASP A 240 12.25 -10.35 -5.48
CA ASP A 240 11.17 -10.61 -6.42
C ASP A 240 10.47 -9.34 -6.93
N HIS A 241 10.72 -8.18 -6.31
CA HIS A 241 10.27 -6.86 -6.76
C HIS A 241 11.42 -6.04 -7.35
N PHE A 242 11.08 -5.13 -8.25
CA PHE A 242 11.95 -4.17 -8.91
C PHE A 242 11.67 -2.77 -8.35
N PRO A 243 12.69 -1.97 -8.00
CA PRO A 243 12.48 -0.62 -7.50
C PRO A 243 11.77 0.28 -8.51
N VAL A 244 10.74 0.97 -8.03
CA VAL A 244 10.01 2.00 -8.77
C VAL A 244 10.47 3.37 -8.29
N TRP A 245 10.65 4.31 -9.22
CA TRP A 245 11.13 5.64 -8.90
C TRP A 245 10.39 6.71 -9.69
N ALA A 246 10.35 7.91 -9.12
CA ALA A 246 9.90 9.13 -9.77
C ALA A 246 10.85 10.28 -9.43
N GLU A 247 11.15 11.10 -10.42
CA GLU A 247 11.74 12.43 -10.25
C GLU A 247 10.62 13.46 -10.24
N VAL A 248 10.62 14.33 -9.24
CA VAL A 248 9.52 15.27 -9.00
C VAL A 248 10.02 16.66 -8.61
N ILE A 249 9.23 17.67 -8.97
CA ILE A 249 9.36 19.05 -8.52
C ILE A 249 8.18 19.34 -7.60
N VAL A 250 8.48 19.52 -6.32
CA VAL A 250 7.50 19.89 -5.29
C VAL A 250 7.35 21.42 -5.27
N PRO A 251 6.12 21.96 -5.23
CA PRO A 251 5.85 23.41 -5.20
C PRO A 251 6.55 24.20 -4.07
#